data_AF-R5ZSY1-F1
#
_entry.id   AF-R5ZSY1-F1
#
_cell.length_a   1.000
_cell.length_b   1.000
_cell.length_c   1.000
_cell.angle_alpha   90.00
_cell.angle_beta   90.00
_cell.angle_gamma   90.00
#
_symmetry.space_group_name_H-M   'P 1'
#
loop_
_entity.id
_entity.type
_entity.pdbx_description
1 polymer ?
#
loop_
_entity_poly.entity_id
_entity_poly.type
_entity_poly.pdbx_seq_one_letter_code
_entity_poly.pdbx_strand_id
1 'polypeptide(L)'
;MKKYIKFVPCLLMTVMLLFTGCGDSKTSLSYTYNVETGDEVVISINTADGYSLSSDVPFTISKDKEELSQGTFITAEYYSAYVNSVKSDDNAKIIDEGTKGKCNYVMWNYNDSEYNYVIMIEGTNTGVLLGNNVSEKSAKECFNRIEISIKE
;
A
#
# COMPACT_ATOMS: atom_id res chain seq x y z
N MET A 1 2.29 21.76 -71.89
CA MET A 1 1.95 20.65 -70.99
C MET A 1 2.01 21.15 -69.55
N LYS A 2 0.97 20.82 -68.77
CA LYS A 2 0.80 21.05 -67.32
C LYS A 2 2.08 20.61 -66.56
N LYS A 3 2.54 21.21 -65.46
CA LYS A 3 1.83 21.46 -64.19
C LYS A 3 2.59 22.50 -63.35
N TYR A 4 1.84 23.40 -62.73
CA TYR A 4 2.25 24.21 -61.59
C TYR A 4 2.02 23.39 -60.31
N ILE A 5 3.02 23.27 -59.44
CA ILE A 5 2.81 23.06 -58.00
C ILE A 5 3.88 23.87 -57.26
N LYS A 6 3.47 25.05 -56.76
CA LYS A 6 4.16 25.77 -55.68
C LYS A 6 3.79 25.04 -54.38
N PHE A 7 4.76 24.63 -53.57
CA PHE A 7 4.48 24.33 -52.15
C PHE A 7 5.58 24.88 -51.23
N VAL A 8 5.07 25.60 -50.24
CA VAL A 8 5.67 26.46 -49.21
C VAL A 8 6.64 25.71 -48.28
N PRO A 9 7.71 26.34 -47.76
CA PRO A 9 8.49 25.76 -46.68
C PRO A 9 7.66 25.84 -45.38
N CYS A 10 7.04 24.72 -45.00
CA CYS A 10 6.24 24.63 -43.78
C CYS A 10 7.17 24.53 -42.55
N LEU A 11 7.45 25.70 -42.00
CA LEU A 11 7.45 26.03 -40.56
C LEU A 11 7.72 24.89 -39.56
N LEU A 12 8.80 25.08 -38.80
CA LEU A 12 9.03 24.48 -37.47
C LEU A 12 7.74 24.40 -36.64
N MET A 13 7.43 23.21 -36.11
CA MET A 13 6.90 23.06 -34.75
C MET A 13 6.92 21.59 -34.34
N THR A 14 8.09 21.09 -33.96
CA THR A 14 8.17 19.90 -33.10
C THR A 14 7.80 20.35 -31.69
N VAL A 15 6.52 20.54 -31.43
CA VAL A 15 6.03 20.66 -30.06
C VAL A 15 6.05 19.24 -29.49
N MET A 16 7.22 18.83 -28.98
CA MET A 16 7.28 17.78 -27.98
C MET A 16 6.53 18.34 -26.77
N LEU A 17 5.24 18.03 -26.68
CA LEU A 17 4.47 18.16 -25.45
C LEU A 17 5.13 17.20 -24.45
N LEU A 18 6.17 17.69 -23.78
CA LEU A 18 6.59 17.19 -22.49
C LEU A 18 5.40 17.43 -21.56
N PHE A 19 4.49 16.45 -21.49
CA PHE A 19 3.64 16.28 -20.34
C PHE A 19 4.56 15.94 -19.16
N THR A 20 5.24 16.96 -18.64
CA THR A 20 5.61 17.01 -17.23
C THR A 20 4.31 17.23 -16.48
N GLY A 21 3.49 16.17 -16.45
CA GLY A 21 2.29 16.13 -15.63
C GLY A 21 2.70 16.47 -14.20
N CYS A 22 2.01 17.44 -13.62
CA CYS A 22 2.22 18.02 -12.30
C CYS A 22 3.02 17.12 -11.34
N GLY A 23 4.17 17.63 -10.90
CA GLY A 23 5.01 16.98 -9.91
C GLY A 23 4.23 16.58 -8.66
N ASP A 24 4.56 15.40 -8.14
CA ASP A 24 4.49 14.96 -6.74
C ASP A 24 3.36 15.55 -5.88
N SER A 25 2.16 15.67 -6.42
CA SER A 25 0.98 16.05 -5.65
C SER A 25 0.58 14.80 -4.85
N LYS A 26 1.20 14.62 -3.68
CA LYS A 26 0.88 13.55 -2.74
C LYS A 26 -0.55 13.75 -2.24
N THR A 27 -1.51 13.19 -2.97
CA THR A 27 -2.88 13.08 -2.50
C THR A 27 -2.93 11.94 -1.48
N SER A 28 -3.59 12.17 -0.35
CA SER A 28 -3.76 11.17 0.69
C SER A 28 -5.23 10.95 0.98
N LEU A 29 -5.60 9.73 1.32
CA LEU A 29 -6.93 9.35 1.82
C LEU A 29 -6.75 8.66 3.17
N SER A 30 -7.61 9.00 4.13
CA SER A 30 -7.55 8.44 5.48
C SER A 30 -8.93 8.06 5.98
N TYR A 31 -9.00 6.98 6.74
CA TYR A 31 -10.18 6.58 7.52
C TYR A 31 -9.78 6.34 8.97
N THR A 32 -10.74 6.61 9.87
CA THR A 32 -10.61 6.32 11.31
C THR A 32 -11.53 5.16 11.65
N TYR A 33 -10.98 4.17 12.35
CA TYR A 33 -11.65 2.94 12.73
C TYR A 33 -11.73 2.86 14.24
N ASN A 34 -12.92 2.63 14.77
CA ASN A 34 -13.11 2.25 16.17
C ASN A 34 -12.94 0.73 16.24
N VAL A 35 -11.91 0.27 16.94
CA VAL A 35 -11.56 -1.16 16.96
C VAL A 35 -11.90 -1.81 18.31
N GLU A 36 -11.93 -3.15 18.34
CA GLU A 36 -12.40 -3.93 19.50
C GLU A 36 -11.60 -3.69 20.79
N THR A 37 -10.34 -3.28 20.66
CA THR A 37 -9.44 -2.93 21.77
C THR A 37 -9.80 -1.60 22.43
N GLY A 38 -10.72 -0.82 21.83
CA GLY A 38 -11.13 0.51 22.29
C GLY A 38 -10.34 1.66 21.66
N ASP A 39 -9.34 1.37 20.83
CA ASP A 39 -8.55 2.39 20.14
C ASP A 39 -9.31 3.01 18.94
N GLU A 40 -9.05 4.29 18.65
CA GLU A 40 -9.40 4.92 17.38
C GLU A 40 -8.16 4.92 16.46
N VAL A 41 -8.08 3.95 15.54
CA VAL A 41 -6.93 3.81 14.62
C VAL A 41 -7.18 4.56 13.32
N VAL A 42 -6.21 5.34 12.87
CA VAL A 42 -6.21 6.01 11.57
C VAL A 42 -5.34 5.23 10.60
N ILE A 43 -5.93 4.82 9.48
CA ILE A 43 -5.18 4.29 8.32
C ILE A 43 -5.22 5.36 7.24
N SER A 44 -4.04 5.80 6.81
CA SER A 44 -3.86 6.75 5.70
C SER A 44 -3.05 6.09 4.59
N ILE A 45 -3.39 6.37 3.33
CA ILE A 45 -2.56 5.98 2.19
C ILE A 45 -2.23 7.16 1.29
N ASN A 46 -1.07 7.11 0.64
CA ASN A 46 -0.78 7.92 -0.54
C ASN A 46 -1.54 7.37 -1.76
N THR A 47 -2.50 8.13 -2.28
CA THR A 47 -3.37 7.77 -3.40
C THR A 47 -2.79 8.11 -4.77
N ALA A 48 -1.56 8.63 -4.83
CA ALA A 48 -0.84 8.78 -6.09
C ALA A 48 -0.78 7.45 -6.86
N ASP A 49 -0.66 7.51 -8.18
CA ASP A 49 -0.58 6.33 -9.06
C ASP A 49 -1.83 5.44 -9.08
N GLY A 50 -3.01 6.02 -8.80
CA GLY A 50 -4.29 5.32 -8.93
C GLY A 50 -4.64 4.42 -7.74
N TYR A 51 -3.97 4.61 -6.60
CA TYR A 51 -4.26 3.86 -5.38
C TYR A 51 -5.49 4.40 -4.65
N SER A 52 -6.25 3.50 -4.02
CA SER A 52 -7.41 3.82 -3.20
C SER A 52 -7.50 2.91 -1.97
N LEU A 53 -8.21 3.38 -0.95
CA LEU A 53 -8.50 2.68 0.30
C LEU A 53 -10.02 2.58 0.47
N SER A 54 -10.53 1.44 0.93
CA SER A 54 -11.92 1.31 1.37
C SER A 54 -12.08 1.66 2.86
N SER A 55 -13.28 2.12 3.23
CA SER A 55 -13.61 2.46 4.63
C SER A 55 -14.05 1.26 5.48
N ASP A 56 -14.31 0.11 4.86
CA ASP A 56 -14.83 -1.08 5.54
C ASP A 56 -13.74 -1.82 6.31
N VAL A 57 -14.13 -2.77 7.16
CA VAL A 57 -13.23 -3.74 7.80
C VAL A 57 -13.67 -5.15 7.40
N PRO A 58 -12.79 -5.98 6.81
CA PRO A 58 -11.42 -5.67 6.41
C PRO A 58 -11.36 -4.53 5.37
N PHE A 59 -10.35 -3.67 5.50
CA PHE A 59 -10.12 -2.59 4.54
C PHE A 59 -9.32 -3.12 3.35
N THR A 60 -9.54 -2.54 2.19
CA THR A 60 -8.90 -2.94 0.95
C THR A 60 -8.05 -1.80 0.41
N ILE A 61 -6.83 -2.14 -0.01
CA ILE A 61 -5.98 -1.26 -0.82
C ILE A 61 -6.05 -1.76 -2.25
N SER A 62 -6.51 -0.89 -3.14
CA SER A 62 -6.66 -1.17 -4.56
C SER A 62 -5.79 -0.25 -5.40
N LYS A 63 -5.47 -0.69 -6.61
CA LYS A 63 -4.93 0.16 -7.67
C LYS A 63 -5.79 -0.03 -8.91
N ASP A 64 -6.23 1.07 -9.53
CA ASP A 64 -7.04 1.03 -10.75
C ASP A 64 -8.30 0.12 -10.60
N LYS A 65 -8.87 0.07 -9.39
CA LYS A 65 -10.01 -0.78 -8.95
C LYS A 65 -9.73 -2.27 -8.80
N GLU A 66 -8.50 -2.72 -9.02
CA GLU A 66 -8.08 -4.07 -8.68
C GLU A 66 -7.61 -4.11 -7.23
N GLU A 67 -8.12 -5.06 -6.46
CA GLU A 67 -7.67 -5.32 -5.10
C GLU A 67 -6.24 -5.84 -5.10
N LEU A 68 -5.39 -5.23 -4.28
CA LEU A 68 -4.01 -5.64 -4.09
C LEU A 68 -3.77 -6.25 -2.71
N SER A 69 -4.23 -5.57 -1.66
CA SER A 69 -4.09 -6.03 -0.27
C SER A 69 -5.36 -5.85 0.52
N GLN A 70 -5.59 -6.73 1.49
CA GLN A 70 -6.65 -6.60 2.50
C GLN A 70 -6.04 -6.52 3.88
N GLY A 71 -6.56 -5.62 4.72
CA GLY A 71 -6.11 -5.42 6.08
C GLY A 71 -7.23 -5.52 7.09
N THR A 72 -6.94 -6.11 8.26
CA THR A 72 -7.86 -6.16 9.40
C THR A 72 -7.12 -5.82 10.69
N PHE A 73 -7.87 -5.41 11.71
CA PHE A 73 -7.32 -5.14 13.03
C PHE A 73 -7.27 -6.42 13.85
N ILE A 74 -6.21 -6.57 14.63
CA ILE A 74 -5.97 -7.70 15.51
C ILE A 74 -5.52 -7.20 16.89
N THR A 75 -5.56 -8.06 17.91
CA THR A 75 -5.02 -7.72 19.23
C THR A 75 -3.50 -7.94 19.28
N ALA A 76 -2.83 -7.39 20.29
CA ALA A 76 -1.41 -7.66 20.53
C ALA A 76 -1.12 -9.15 20.82
N GLU A 77 -2.09 -9.85 21.38
CA GLU A 77 -2.02 -11.32 21.57
C GLU A 77 -1.95 -12.02 20.21
N TYR A 78 -2.84 -11.69 19.28
CA TYR A 78 -2.80 -12.25 17.93
C TYR A 78 -1.54 -11.84 17.17
N TYR A 79 -1.06 -10.60 17.31
CA TYR A 79 0.24 -10.20 16.76
C TYR A 79 1.35 -11.13 17.24
N SER A 80 1.44 -11.35 18.55
CA SER A 80 2.46 -12.21 19.16
C SER A 80 2.31 -13.66 18.69
N ALA A 81 1.07 -14.15 18.55
CA ALA A 81 0.79 -15.48 18.03
C ALA A 81 1.27 -15.65 16.58
N TYR A 82 1.02 -14.67 15.69
CA TYR A 82 1.52 -14.69 14.32
C TYR A 82 3.05 -14.68 14.27
N VAL A 83 3.70 -13.78 15.00
CA VAL A 83 5.16 -13.69 15.04
C VAL A 83 5.78 -15.01 15.51
N ASN A 84 5.24 -15.60 16.58
CA ASN A 84 5.72 -16.88 17.09
C ASN A 84 5.49 -18.02 16.10
N SER A 85 4.30 -18.09 15.50
CA SER A 85 3.95 -19.12 14.52
C SER A 85 4.90 -19.10 13.33
N VAL A 86 5.08 -17.92 12.72
CA VAL A 86 5.96 -17.72 11.54
C VAL A 86 7.42 -18.03 11.87
N LYS A 87 7.90 -17.68 13.07
CA LYS A 87 9.28 -17.99 13.49
C LYS A 87 9.53 -19.47 13.79
N SER A 88 8.47 -20.25 14.00
CA SER A 88 8.53 -21.67 14.33
C SER A 88 8.16 -22.61 13.18
N ASP A 89 7.66 -22.07 12.08
CA ASP A 89 7.16 -22.84 10.94
C ASP A 89 8.20 -22.90 9.83
N ASP A 90 8.76 -24.08 9.57
CA ASP A 90 9.77 -24.32 8.53
C ASP A 90 9.27 -24.00 7.10
N ASN A 91 7.95 -23.90 6.89
CA ASN A 91 7.37 -23.52 5.60
C ASN A 91 7.18 -22.02 5.44
N ALA A 92 7.29 -21.26 6.54
CA ALA A 92 7.22 -19.81 6.51
C ALA A 92 8.59 -19.23 6.19
N LYS A 93 8.62 -18.25 5.30
CA LYS A 93 9.83 -17.49 4.99
C LYS A 93 9.62 -16.05 5.41
N ILE A 94 10.37 -15.62 6.42
CA ILE A 94 10.44 -14.20 6.81
C ILE A 94 11.21 -13.45 5.73
N ILE A 95 10.59 -12.39 5.21
CA ILE A 95 11.12 -11.58 4.11
C ILE A 95 11.77 -10.30 4.65
N ASP A 96 11.14 -9.67 5.63
CA ASP A 96 11.59 -8.41 6.24
C ASP A 96 10.99 -8.26 7.64
N GLU A 97 11.69 -7.59 8.54
CA GLU A 97 11.18 -7.21 9.86
C GLU A 97 11.82 -5.89 10.31
N GLY A 98 11.07 -5.06 11.02
CA GLY A 98 11.58 -3.77 11.45
C GLY A 98 10.52 -2.84 12.02
N THR A 99 10.82 -1.55 11.96
CA THR A 99 9.96 -0.49 12.50
C THR A 99 9.66 0.53 11.40
N LYS A 100 8.39 0.92 11.28
CA LYS A 100 7.92 2.01 10.42
C LYS A 100 7.08 2.97 11.26
N GLY A 101 7.57 4.18 11.48
CA GLY A 101 6.91 5.14 12.39
C GLY A 101 6.82 4.58 13.81
N LYS A 102 5.61 4.53 14.38
CA LYS A 102 5.31 3.91 15.68
C LYS A 102 4.81 2.46 15.54
N CYS A 103 5.19 1.77 14.47
CA CYS A 103 4.72 0.41 14.21
C CYS A 103 5.89 -0.56 14.04
N ASN A 104 5.85 -1.69 14.74
CA ASN A 104 6.77 -2.81 14.52
C ASN A 104 6.11 -3.84 13.60
N TYR A 105 6.85 -4.37 12.62
CA TYR A 105 6.27 -5.28 11.63
C TYR A 105 7.16 -6.50 11.36
N VAL A 106 6.51 -7.58 10.94
CA VAL A 106 7.14 -8.75 10.32
C VAL A 106 6.41 -9.03 9.01
N MET A 107 7.16 -9.13 7.92
CA MET A 107 6.71 -9.58 6.61
C MET A 107 7.13 -11.03 6.40
N TRP A 108 6.22 -11.87 5.93
CA TRP A 108 6.53 -13.24 5.55
C TRP A 108 5.73 -13.70 4.35
N ASN A 109 6.12 -14.85 3.81
CA ASN A 109 5.30 -15.56 2.85
C ASN A 109 5.31 -17.07 3.08
N TYR A 110 4.33 -17.73 2.47
CA TYR A 110 4.27 -19.18 2.33
C TYR A 110 4.40 -19.52 0.85
N ASN A 111 5.44 -20.29 0.48
CA ASN A 111 5.63 -20.85 -0.88
C ASN A 111 5.42 -19.86 -2.04
N ASP A 112 5.80 -18.60 -1.86
CA ASP A 112 5.63 -17.50 -2.83
C ASP A 112 4.18 -17.26 -3.30
N SER A 113 3.17 -17.75 -2.57
CA SER A 113 1.75 -17.64 -2.92
C SER A 113 0.99 -16.51 -2.22
N GLU A 114 1.39 -16.16 -1.00
CA GLU A 114 0.76 -15.08 -0.21
C GLU A 114 1.83 -14.35 0.59
N TYR A 115 1.78 -13.01 0.57
CA TYR A 115 2.74 -12.11 1.21
C TYR A 115 2.03 -11.31 2.28
N ASN A 116 2.35 -11.60 3.53
CA ASN A 116 1.64 -11.10 4.70
C ASN A 116 2.53 -10.15 5.50
N TYR A 117 1.90 -9.17 6.13
CA TYR A 117 2.46 -8.36 7.20
C TYR A 117 1.62 -8.51 8.46
N VAL A 118 2.30 -8.63 9.59
CA VAL A 118 1.70 -8.47 10.91
C VAL A 118 2.39 -7.26 11.54
N ILE A 119 1.58 -6.29 11.97
CA ILE A 119 2.03 -4.95 12.34
C ILE A 119 1.49 -4.66 13.74
N MET A 120 2.33 -4.24 14.67
CA MET A 120 1.94 -3.84 16.03
C MET A 120 2.06 -2.33 16.16
N ILE A 121 1.01 -1.66 16.64
CA ILE A 121 1.05 -0.23 16.95
C ILE A 121 1.65 -0.07 18.34
N GLU A 122 2.76 0.64 18.46
CA GLU A 122 3.46 0.79 19.73
C GLU A 122 2.62 1.53 20.78
N GLY A 123 2.66 1.02 22.02
CA GLY A 123 1.95 1.62 23.15
C GLY A 123 0.45 1.30 23.21
N THR A 124 -0.07 0.46 22.32
CA THR A 124 -1.48 0.03 22.32
C THR A 124 -1.63 -1.48 22.44
N ASN A 125 -2.88 -1.96 22.46
CA ASN A 125 -3.20 -3.39 22.36
C ASN A 125 -3.65 -3.80 20.95
N THR A 126 -3.41 -2.94 19.95
CA THR A 126 -3.91 -3.09 18.58
C THR A 126 -2.78 -3.33 17.59
N GLY A 127 -2.96 -4.34 16.75
CA GLY A 127 -2.17 -4.59 15.56
C GLY A 127 -3.02 -4.58 14.29
N VAL A 128 -2.35 -4.72 13.16
CA VAL A 128 -2.93 -4.87 11.83
C VAL A 128 -2.34 -6.11 11.18
N LEU A 129 -3.19 -6.97 10.64
CA LEU A 129 -2.81 -8.05 9.73
C LEU A 129 -3.13 -7.59 8.31
N LEU A 130 -2.15 -7.64 7.41
CA LEU A 130 -2.29 -7.24 6.01
C LEU A 130 -1.85 -8.39 5.11
N GLY A 131 -2.73 -8.87 4.26
CA GLY A 131 -2.45 -9.94 3.29
C GLY A 131 -2.41 -9.42 1.85
N ASN A 132 -1.55 -10.02 1.03
CA ASN A 132 -1.40 -9.71 -0.39
C ASN A 132 -1.12 -10.99 -1.19
N ASN A 133 -2.02 -11.31 -2.14
CA ASN A 133 -1.93 -12.50 -3.00
C ASN A 133 -1.40 -12.19 -4.40
N VAL A 134 -0.91 -10.97 -4.64
CA VAL A 134 -0.47 -10.52 -5.97
C VAL A 134 1.02 -10.79 -6.16
N SER A 135 1.87 -10.26 -5.28
CA SER A 135 3.33 -10.47 -5.30
C SER A 135 4.01 -9.79 -4.12
N GLU A 136 5.26 -10.19 -3.81
CA GLU A 136 6.11 -9.50 -2.82
C GLU A 136 6.21 -7.99 -3.10
N LYS A 137 6.38 -7.63 -4.38
CA LYS A 137 6.49 -6.23 -4.82
C LYS A 137 5.20 -5.45 -4.55
N SER A 138 4.05 -6.05 -4.87
CA SER A 138 2.74 -5.44 -4.59
C SER A 138 2.55 -5.24 -3.08
N ALA A 139 2.87 -6.25 -2.28
CA ALA A 139 2.75 -6.19 -0.82
C ALA A 139 3.62 -5.07 -0.22
N LYS A 140 4.89 -4.98 -0.63
CA LYS A 140 5.81 -3.91 -0.22
C LYS A 140 5.33 -2.53 -0.66
N GLU A 141 4.82 -2.39 -1.88
CA GLU A 141 4.29 -1.11 -2.37
C GLU A 141 3.06 -0.67 -1.58
N CYS A 142 2.12 -1.57 -1.30
CA CYS A 142 0.98 -1.30 -0.44
C CYS A 142 1.42 -0.89 0.96
N PHE A 143 2.27 -1.68 1.63
CA PHE A 143 2.75 -1.37 2.98
C PHE A 143 3.51 -0.04 3.05
N ASN A 144 4.35 0.27 2.06
CA ASN A 144 5.10 1.52 2.01
C ASN A 144 4.18 2.76 1.90
N ARG A 145 3.00 2.62 1.29
CA ARG A 145 2.04 3.70 1.15
C ARG A 145 1.16 3.94 2.37
N ILE A 146 1.07 2.95 3.27
CA ILE A 146 0.24 3.05 4.48
C ILE A 146 0.97 3.83 5.58
N GLU A 147 0.31 4.80 6.18
CA GLU A 147 0.66 5.35 7.48
C GLU A 147 -0.40 4.92 8.50
N ILE A 148 0.04 4.45 9.67
CA ILE A 148 -0.82 3.96 10.76
C ILE A 148 -0.55 4.81 11.99
N SER A 149 -1.61 5.36 12.59
CA SER A 149 -1.52 6.14 13.82
C SER A 149 -2.76 5.98 14.69
N ILE A 150 -2.67 6.41 15.95
CA ILE A 150 -3.83 6.56 16.83
C ILE A 150 -4.34 7.99 16.73
N LYS A 151 -5.66 8.17 16.75
CA LYS A 151 -6.30 9.49 16.82
C LYS A 151 -6.12 10.07 18.22
N GLU A 152 -5.55 11.27 18.28
CA GLU A 152 -5.34 12.04 19.53
C GLU A 152 -6.65 12.55 20.16
#